data_AF-A0A975GQJ6-F1
#
_entry.id   AF-A0A975GQJ6-F1
#
_cell.length_a   1.000
_cell.length_b   1.000
_cell.length_c   1.000
_cell.angle_alpha   90.00
_cell.angle_beta   90.00
_cell.angle_gamma   90.00
#
_symmetry.space_group_name_H-M   'P 1'
#
loop_
_entity.id
_entity.type
_entity.pdbx_description
1 polymer ?
#
loop_
_entity_poly.entity_id
_entity_poly.type
_entity_poly.pdbx_seq_one_letter_code
_entity_poly.pdbx_strand_id
1 'polypeptide(L)'
;MFSPIRFIITRGSDHPIMGLFSDDPEQIMASRRRLENDGWLLREVSSYLEKLYRHYSLEGIDMPYTQEMFIRDHYPEWYAKIREGEARGEARGEARGEARGEARGKMKGKLIGQILTLQRISKHAVYAEAELEAKDIGELRAIASETEDRLFSSQ
;
A
#
# COMPACT_ATOMS: atom_id res chain seq x y z
N MET A 1 -5.61 -30.39 -19.53
CA MET A 1 -5.88 -31.25 -18.36
C MET A 1 -6.99 -30.56 -17.57
N PHE A 2 -8.23 -31.03 -17.65
CA PHE A 2 -9.36 -30.39 -16.98
C PHE A 2 -9.35 -30.78 -15.50
N SER A 3 -9.19 -29.83 -14.58
CA SER A 3 -9.34 -30.10 -13.16
C SER A 3 -10.81 -30.43 -12.88
N PRO A 4 -11.13 -31.56 -12.23
CA PRO A 4 -12.50 -31.89 -11.87
C PRO A 4 -12.97 -30.89 -10.80
N ILE A 5 -13.88 -30.00 -11.18
CA ILE A 5 -14.61 -29.16 -10.24
C ILE A 5 -15.38 -30.10 -9.32
N ARG A 6 -14.90 -30.28 -8.08
CA ARG A 6 -15.64 -31.03 -7.06
C ARG A 6 -16.66 -30.08 -6.46
N PHE A 7 -17.91 -30.20 -6.91
CA PHE A 7 -19.04 -29.57 -6.23
C PHE A 7 -19.17 -30.22 -4.85
N ILE A 8 -19.03 -29.43 -3.78
CA ILE A 8 -19.40 -29.88 -2.45
C ILE A 8 -20.93 -29.81 -2.37
N ILE A 9 -21.61 -30.87 -2.79
CA ILE A 9 -23.06 -31.00 -2.60
C ILE A 9 -23.29 -31.30 -1.12
N THR A 10 -23.58 -30.27 -0.32
CA THR A 10 -23.91 -30.45 1.10
C THR A 10 -25.40 -30.69 1.28
N ARG A 11 -25.87 -31.91 0.98
CA ARG A 11 -27.25 -32.30 1.33
C ARG A 11 -27.40 -32.27 2.85
N GLY A 12 -28.30 -31.42 3.35
CA GLY A 12 -28.61 -31.35 4.78
C GLY A 12 -27.56 -30.64 5.65
N SER A 13 -26.73 -29.77 5.09
CA SER A 13 -25.88 -28.90 5.90
C SER A 13 -26.69 -27.76 6.53
N ASP A 14 -26.68 -27.69 7.86
CA ASP A 14 -27.23 -26.57 8.65
C ASP A 14 -26.39 -25.28 8.53
N HIS A 15 -25.21 -25.36 7.91
CA HIS A 15 -24.32 -24.21 7.73
C HIS A 15 -24.79 -23.32 6.57
N PRO A 16 -25.12 -22.04 6.83
CA PRO A 16 -25.80 -21.18 5.85
C PRO A 16 -24.94 -20.82 4.62
N ILE A 17 -23.62 -20.82 4.73
CA ILE A 17 -22.74 -20.63 3.55
C ILE A 17 -22.72 -21.90 2.68
N MET A 18 -22.69 -23.08 3.31
CA MET A 18 -22.59 -24.34 2.57
C MET A 18 -23.91 -24.70 1.90
N GLY A 19 -25.04 -24.33 2.52
CA GLY A 19 -26.35 -24.47 1.92
C GLY A 19 -26.57 -23.64 0.64
N LEU A 20 -25.76 -22.60 0.38
CA LEU A 20 -25.77 -21.91 -0.93
C LEU A 20 -25.24 -22.79 -2.07
N PHE A 21 -24.47 -23.82 -1.75
CA PHE A 21 -23.92 -24.78 -2.71
C PHE A 21 -24.70 -26.11 -2.72
N SER A 22 -25.88 -26.16 -2.10
CA SER A 22 -26.77 -27.32 -2.14
C SER A 22 -27.40 -27.50 -3.54
N ASP A 23 -27.84 -28.72 -3.86
CA ASP A 23 -28.65 -29.03 -5.04
C ASP A 23 -30.16 -28.81 -4.80
N ASP A 24 -30.56 -28.48 -3.55
CA ASP A 24 -31.94 -28.20 -3.15
C ASP A 24 -32.26 -26.68 -3.14
N PRO A 25 -33.17 -26.21 -4.01
CA PRO A 25 -33.60 -24.81 -4.05
C PRO A 25 -34.16 -24.27 -2.74
N GLU A 26 -34.88 -25.09 -1.95
CA GLU A 26 -35.45 -24.64 -0.68
C GLU A 26 -34.35 -24.38 0.35
N GLN A 27 -33.35 -25.27 0.41
CA GLN A 27 -32.17 -25.11 1.26
C GLN A 27 -31.34 -23.88 0.86
N ILE A 28 -31.18 -23.61 -0.45
CA ILE A 28 -30.49 -22.41 -0.94
C ILE A 28 -31.22 -21.15 -0.48
N MET A 29 -32.55 -21.11 -0.65
CA MET A 29 -33.37 -19.95 -0.27
C MET A 29 -33.38 -19.73 1.24
N ALA A 30 -33.51 -20.79 2.04
CA ALA A 30 -33.44 -20.72 3.49
C ALA A 30 -32.08 -20.22 3.97
N SER A 31 -31.00 -20.72 3.37
CA SER A 31 -29.62 -20.32 3.65
C SER A 31 -29.38 -18.84 3.31
N ARG A 32 -29.88 -18.38 2.16
CA ARG A 32 -29.81 -16.98 1.75
C ARG A 32 -30.54 -16.05 2.72
N ARG A 33 -31.80 -16.37 3.07
CA ARG A 33 -32.55 -15.57 4.07
C ARG A 33 -31.85 -15.51 5.41
N ARG A 34 -31.22 -16.62 5.82
CA ARG A 34 -30.46 -16.68 7.07
C ARG A 34 -29.22 -15.80 7.02
N LEU A 35 -28.47 -15.80 5.92
CA LEU A 35 -27.32 -14.91 5.73
C LEU A 35 -27.71 -13.43 5.67
N GLU A 36 -28.86 -13.11 5.08
CA GLU A 36 -29.39 -11.74 5.02
C GLU A 36 -29.78 -11.21 6.41
N ASN A 37 -30.23 -12.09 7.32
CA ASN A 37 -30.57 -11.73 8.70
C ASN A 37 -29.37 -11.80 9.67
N ASP A 38 -28.46 -12.75 9.48
CA ASP A 38 -27.34 -13.03 10.39
C ASP A 38 -26.06 -12.32 9.93
N GLY A 39 -25.98 -11.01 10.16
CA GLY A 39 -24.81 -10.19 9.79
C GLY A 39 -23.50 -10.57 10.52
N TRP A 40 -23.54 -11.41 11.56
CA TRP A 40 -22.35 -11.92 12.24
C TRP A 40 -21.56 -12.90 11.35
N LEU A 41 -22.26 -13.71 10.55
CA LEU A 41 -21.64 -14.64 9.61
C LEU A 41 -20.88 -13.86 8.55
N LEU A 42 -21.45 -12.80 7.96
CA LEU A 42 -20.75 -11.95 6.97
C LEU A 42 -19.45 -11.34 7.49
N ARG A 43 -19.37 -11.05 8.80
CA ARG A 43 -18.15 -10.54 9.45
C ARG A 43 -17.10 -11.63 9.69
N GLU A 44 -17.53 -12.85 9.94
CA GLU A 44 -16.66 -13.99 10.19
C GLU A 44 -16.43 -14.90 8.98
N VAL A 45 -17.14 -14.67 7.86
CA VAL A 45 -17.06 -15.48 6.62
C VAL A 45 -15.62 -15.59 6.17
N SER A 46 -14.84 -14.49 6.23
CA SER A 46 -13.41 -14.53 5.90
C SER A 46 -12.63 -15.47 6.82
N SER A 47 -12.88 -15.42 8.14
CA SER A 47 -12.23 -16.30 9.12
C SER A 47 -12.66 -17.77 8.97
N TYR A 48 -13.93 -18.01 8.68
CA TYR A 48 -14.48 -19.35 8.47
C TYR A 48 -14.02 -19.97 7.16
N LEU A 49 -14.03 -19.22 6.06
CA LEU A 49 -13.46 -19.64 4.78
C LEU A 49 -11.96 -19.91 4.94
N GLU A 50 -11.22 -19.05 5.62
CA GLU A 50 -9.81 -19.27 5.89
C GLU A 50 -9.56 -20.54 6.71
N LYS A 51 -10.39 -20.84 7.72
CA LYS A 51 -10.34 -22.10 8.46
C LYS A 51 -10.66 -23.30 7.58
N LEU A 52 -11.61 -23.19 6.66
CA LEU A 52 -11.92 -24.25 5.68
C LEU A 52 -10.77 -24.45 4.70
N TYR A 53 -10.17 -23.38 4.17
CA TYR A 53 -8.99 -23.43 3.32
C TYR A 53 -7.83 -24.15 4.01
N ARG A 54 -7.58 -23.83 5.28
CA ARG A 54 -6.58 -24.51 6.12
C ARG A 54 -6.95 -25.97 6.39
N HIS A 55 -8.20 -26.25 6.75
CA HIS A 55 -8.67 -27.59 7.12
C HIS A 55 -8.65 -28.57 5.95
N TYR A 56 -9.14 -28.14 4.78
CA TYR A 56 -9.09 -28.95 3.57
C TYR A 56 -7.71 -29.00 2.94
N SER A 57 -6.70 -28.32 3.52
CA SER A 57 -5.31 -28.29 3.07
C SER A 57 -5.25 -28.29 1.55
N LEU A 58 -5.87 -27.25 0.96
CA LEU A 58 -6.06 -27.12 -0.48
C LEU A 58 -4.74 -26.79 -1.18
N GLU A 59 -3.67 -27.52 -0.87
CA GLU A 59 -2.46 -27.60 -1.68
C GLU A 59 -2.90 -28.10 -3.07
N GLY A 60 -3.03 -27.16 -4.00
CA GLY A 60 -3.38 -27.44 -5.40
C GLY A 60 -4.75 -26.94 -5.86
N ILE A 61 -5.58 -26.30 -5.01
CA ILE A 61 -6.68 -25.49 -5.54
C ILE A 61 -6.16 -24.07 -5.77
N ASP A 62 -5.64 -23.86 -6.98
CA ASP A 62 -5.45 -22.52 -7.51
C ASP A 62 -6.85 -21.92 -7.74
N MET A 63 -7.16 -20.87 -6.98
CA MET A 63 -8.36 -20.04 -7.15
C MET A 63 -7.93 -18.75 -7.85
N PRO A 64 -7.71 -18.77 -9.18
CA PRO A 64 -7.18 -17.62 -9.90
C PRO A 64 -8.19 -16.46 -9.98
N TYR A 65 -9.44 -16.69 -9.58
CA TYR A 65 -10.52 -15.71 -9.67
C TYR A 65 -10.51 -14.76 -8.48
N THR A 66 -9.84 -13.63 -8.65
CA THR A 66 -9.69 -12.61 -7.61
C THR A 66 -10.91 -11.72 -7.50
N GLN A 67 -10.99 -10.98 -6.39
CA GLN A 67 -11.99 -9.92 -6.22
C GLN A 67 -11.92 -8.89 -7.36
N GLU A 68 -10.72 -8.58 -7.85
CA GLU A 68 -10.53 -7.67 -8.98
C GLU A 68 -11.17 -8.23 -10.26
N MET A 69 -10.97 -9.53 -10.56
CA MET A 69 -11.59 -10.19 -11.71
C MET A 69 -13.11 -10.23 -11.60
N PHE A 70 -13.65 -10.48 -10.40
CA PHE A 70 -15.10 -10.41 -10.16
C PHE A 70 -15.68 -9.02 -10.45
N ILE A 71 -15.03 -7.96 -9.94
CA ILE A 71 -15.47 -6.58 -10.18
C ILE A 71 -15.36 -6.23 -11.65
N ARG A 72 -14.28 -6.63 -12.32
CA ARG A 72 -14.10 -6.43 -13.77
C ARG A 72 -15.21 -7.09 -14.59
N ASP A 73 -15.56 -8.32 -14.27
CA ASP A 73 -16.48 -9.12 -15.09
C ASP A 73 -17.96 -8.77 -14.83
N HIS A 74 -18.33 -8.43 -13.59
CA HIS A 74 -19.73 -8.18 -13.21
C HIS A 74 -20.08 -6.70 -12.99
N TYR A 75 -19.08 -5.84 -12.76
CA TYR A 75 -19.26 -4.42 -12.51
C TYR A 75 -18.23 -3.57 -13.29
N PRO A 76 -18.21 -3.67 -14.64
CA PRO A 76 -17.17 -3.06 -15.47
C PRO A 76 -17.08 -1.54 -15.29
N GLU A 77 -18.20 -0.86 -15.04
CA GLU A 77 -18.20 0.58 -14.75
C GLU A 77 -17.49 0.95 -13.44
N TRP A 78 -17.63 0.10 -12.41
CA TRP A 78 -16.94 0.30 -11.15
C TRP A 78 -15.45 -0.01 -11.29
N TYR A 79 -15.12 -1.06 -12.03
CA TYR A 79 -13.74 -1.40 -12.36
C TYR A 79 -13.02 -0.24 -13.04
N ALA A 80 -13.64 0.37 -14.07
CA ALA A 80 -13.10 1.52 -14.77
C ALA A 80 -12.84 2.72 -13.83
N LYS A 81 -13.78 3.02 -12.93
CA LYS A 81 -13.63 4.10 -11.93
C LYS A 81 -12.51 3.84 -10.93
N ILE A 82 -12.36 2.60 -10.46
CA ILE A 82 -11.28 2.21 -9.55
C ILE A 82 -9.94 2.43 -10.23
N ARG A 83 -9.77 1.92 -11.47
CA ARG A 83 -8.55 2.06 -12.26
C ARG A 83 -8.19 3.52 -12.56
N GLU A 84 -9.18 4.35 -12.89
CA GLU A 84 -8.97 5.79 -13.09
C GLU A 84 -8.53 6.48 -11.79
N GLY A 85 -9.14 6.10 -10.66
CA GLY A 85 -8.78 6.60 -9.34
C GLY A 85 -7.35 6.25 -8.94
N GLU A 86 -6.92 5.01 -9.17
CA GLU A 86 -5.55 4.53 -8.93
C GLU A 86 -4.54 5.29 -9.78
N ALA A 87 -4.75 5.34 -11.10
CA ALA A 87 -3.85 6.05 -12.01
C ALA A 87 -3.71 7.54 -11.65
N ARG A 88 -4.83 8.18 -11.25
CA ARG A 88 -4.80 9.58 -10.79
C ARG A 88 -4.10 9.72 -9.43
N GLY A 89 -4.24 8.74 -8.56
CA GLY A 89 -3.56 8.66 -7.27
C GLY A 89 -2.05 8.56 -7.42
N GLU A 90 -1.58 7.65 -8.27
CA GLU A 90 -0.17 7.45 -8.61
C GLU A 90 0.45 8.70 -9.22
N ALA A 91 -0.14 9.24 -10.29
CA ALA A 91 0.37 10.45 -10.94
C ALA A 91 0.45 11.65 -9.98
N ARG A 92 -0.52 11.79 -9.07
CA ARG A 92 -0.47 12.83 -8.02
C ARG A 92 0.60 12.56 -6.96
N GLY A 93 0.79 11.29 -6.60
CA GLY A 93 1.80 10.85 -5.64
C GLY A 93 3.21 11.13 -6.16
N GLU A 94 3.48 10.72 -7.40
CA GLU A 94 4.75 10.92 -8.09
C GLU A 94 5.07 12.41 -8.24
N ALA A 95 4.17 13.20 -8.84
CA ALA A 95 4.39 14.63 -9.03
C ALA A 95 4.65 15.38 -7.70
N ARG A 96 3.98 14.99 -6.61
CA ARG A 96 4.23 15.56 -5.28
C ARG A 96 5.55 15.08 -4.67
N GLY A 97 5.89 13.80 -4.87
CA GLY A 97 7.15 13.21 -4.43
C GLY A 97 8.35 13.87 -5.10
N GLU A 98 8.31 13.99 -6.42
CA GLU A 98 9.34 14.64 -7.23
C GLU A 98 9.49 16.12 -6.87
N ALA A 99 8.40 16.89 -6.83
CA ALA A 99 8.47 18.31 -6.46
C ALA A 99 9.07 18.53 -5.06
N ARG A 100 8.73 17.67 -4.09
CA ARG A 100 9.31 17.71 -2.73
C ARG A 100 10.78 17.27 -2.73
N GLY A 101 11.11 16.23 -3.48
CA GLY A 101 12.48 15.72 -3.63
C GLY A 101 13.40 16.78 -4.25
N GLU A 102 12.98 17.38 -5.37
CA GLU A 102 13.71 18.46 -6.02
C GLU A 102 13.88 19.69 -5.12
N ALA A 103 12.82 20.13 -4.45
CA ALA A 103 12.90 21.29 -3.56
C ALA A 103 13.89 21.05 -2.40
N ARG A 104 13.86 19.84 -1.82
CA ARG A 104 14.82 19.43 -0.79
C ARG A 104 16.25 19.34 -1.34
N GLY A 105 16.45 18.76 -2.52
CA GLY A 105 17.75 18.67 -3.18
C GLY A 105 18.34 20.04 -3.50
N LYS A 106 17.55 20.95 -4.09
CA LYS A 106 17.96 22.34 -4.37
C LYS A 106 18.31 23.11 -3.09
N MET A 107 17.54 22.94 -2.01
CA MET A 107 17.84 23.57 -0.72
C MET A 107 19.13 23.02 -0.11
N LYS A 108 19.32 21.70 -0.15
CA LYS A 108 20.52 21.02 0.34
C LYS A 108 21.77 21.51 -0.42
N GLY A 109 21.73 21.51 -1.75
CA GLY A 109 22.84 22.00 -2.57
C GLY A 109 23.20 23.47 -2.30
N LYS A 110 22.19 24.34 -2.08
CA LYS A 110 22.45 25.73 -1.69
C LYS A 110 23.18 25.85 -0.35
N LEU A 111 22.75 25.10 0.67
CA LEU A 111 23.39 25.11 1.99
C LEU A 111 24.82 24.58 1.94
N ILE A 112 25.05 23.47 1.21
CA ILE A 112 26.40 22.92 1.02
C ILE A 112 27.31 23.96 0.36
N GLY A 113 26.85 24.59 -0.73
CA GLY A 113 27.60 25.64 -1.42
C GLY A 113 27.92 26.85 -0.53
N GLN A 114 26.97 27.28 0.31
CA GLN A 114 27.19 28.35 1.30
C GLN A 114 28.28 27.96 2.30
N ILE A 115 28.18 26.79 2.93
CA ILE A 115 29.14 26.29 3.92
C ILE A 115 30.55 26.22 3.31
N LEU A 116 30.70 25.62 2.12
CA LEU A 116 31.98 25.50 1.44
C LEU A 116 32.59 26.89 1.12
N THR A 117 31.75 27.83 0.70
CA THR A 117 32.18 29.21 0.41
C THR A 117 32.66 29.91 1.69
N LEU A 118 31.91 29.81 2.78
CA LEU A 118 32.26 30.40 4.08
C LEU A 118 33.55 29.79 4.64
N GLN A 119 33.70 28.47 4.59
CA GLN A 119 34.94 27.77 4.99
C GLN A 119 36.15 28.28 4.21
N ARG A 120 35.98 28.55 2.91
CA ARG A 120 37.06 29.06 2.04
C ARG A 120 37.46 30.48 2.41
N ILE A 121 36.49 31.35 2.72
CA ILE A 121 36.74 32.73 3.14
C ILE A 121 37.43 32.76 4.51
N SER A 122 36.96 31.95 5.46
CA SER A 122 37.57 31.80 6.79
C SER A 122 38.91 31.06 6.79
N LYS A 123 39.37 30.58 5.62
CA LYS A 123 40.57 29.73 5.46
C LYS A 123 40.61 28.51 6.39
N HIS A 124 39.44 28.03 6.80
CA HIS A 124 39.27 26.88 7.68
C HIS A 124 38.31 25.90 7.01
N ALA A 125 38.88 24.88 6.36
CA ALA A 125 38.12 23.80 5.76
C ALA A 125 37.86 22.72 6.82
N VAL A 126 36.69 22.80 7.48
CA VAL A 126 36.30 21.86 8.55
C VAL A 126 35.57 20.64 7.98
N TYR A 127 34.71 20.85 6.99
CA TYR A 127 33.92 19.78 6.36
C TYR A 127 34.28 19.61 4.89
N ALA A 128 34.38 18.36 4.43
CA ALA A 128 34.43 18.03 3.02
C ALA A 128 33.02 18.01 2.40
N GLU A 129 32.92 18.26 1.09
CA GLU A 129 31.64 18.27 0.37
C GLU A 129 30.86 16.96 0.55
N ALA A 130 31.54 15.81 0.42
CA ALA A 130 30.94 14.49 0.63
C ALA A 130 30.37 14.29 2.05
N GLU A 131 30.98 14.91 3.07
CA GLU A 131 30.48 14.84 4.45
C GLU A 131 29.23 15.71 4.65
N LEU A 132 29.15 16.85 3.94
CA LEU A 132 27.97 17.71 3.93
C LEU A 132 26.81 17.06 3.13
N GLU A 133 27.12 16.31 2.07
CA GLU A 133 26.14 15.54 1.31
C GLU A 133 25.49 14.41 2.14
N ALA A 134 26.17 13.87 3.14
CA ALA A 134 25.59 12.87 4.03
C ALA A 134 24.59 13.45 5.05
N LYS A 135 24.64 14.76 5.30
CA LYS A 135 23.87 15.43 6.35
C LYS A 135 22.45 15.78 5.93
N ASP A 136 21.53 15.86 6.89
CA ASP A 136 20.20 16.36 6.63
C ASP A 136 20.14 17.89 6.54
N ILE A 137 19.01 18.43 6.07
CA ILE A 137 18.84 19.89 5.88
C ILE A 137 18.91 20.66 7.21
N GLY A 138 18.47 20.07 8.31
CA GLY A 138 18.54 20.68 9.64
C GLY A 138 19.97 20.78 10.14
N GLU A 139 20.74 19.70 10.00
CA GLU A 139 22.17 19.66 10.32
C GLU A 139 22.95 20.68 9.48
N LEU A 140 22.68 20.76 8.17
CA LEU A 140 23.34 21.73 7.29
C LEU A 140 23.01 23.17 7.65
N ARG A 141 21.78 23.47 8.09
CA ARG A 141 21.42 24.80 8.59
C ARG A 141 22.20 25.16 9.86
N ALA A 142 22.34 24.22 10.79
CA ALA A 142 23.10 24.44 12.01
C ALA A 142 24.58 24.74 11.69
N ILE A 143 25.18 23.94 10.79
CA ILE A 143 26.57 24.13 10.36
C ILE A 143 26.76 25.46 9.63
N ALA A 144 25.83 25.84 8.74
CA ALA A 144 25.89 27.11 8.04
C ALA A 144 25.89 28.29 9.03
N SER A 145 24.96 28.28 10.00
CA SER A 145 24.90 29.29 11.06
C SER A 145 26.19 29.35 11.88
N GLU A 146 26.70 28.21 12.33
CA GLU A 146 27.94 28.13 13.11
C GLU A 146 29.15 28.66 12.32
N THR A 147 29.20 28.39 11.02
CA THR A 147 30.30 28.83 10.14
C THR A 147 30.21 30.34 9.88
N GLU A 148 29.00 30.88 9.72
CA GLU A 148 28.76 32.33 9.65
C GLU A 148 29.17 33.02 10.95
N ASP A 149 28.69 32.54 12.10
CA ASP A 149 28.99 33.13 13.41
C ASP A 149 30.50 33.21 13.68
N ARG A 150 31.26 32.16 13.31
CA ARG A 150 32.73 32.16 13.41
C ARG A 150 33.39 33.18 12.50
N LEU A 151 32.88 33.36 11.29
CA LEU A 151 33.41 34.35 10.34
C LEU A 151 33.22 35.77 10.85
N PHE A 152 32.04 36.08 11.41
CA PHE A 152 31.74 37.39 11.99
C PHE A 152 32.37 37.63 13.37
N SER A 153 32.70 36.57 14.11
CA SER A 153 33.42 36.67 15.40
C SER A 153 34.94 36.80 15.26
N SER A 154 35.48 36.66 14.03
CA SER A 154 36.92 36.74 13.74
C SER A 154 37.34 38.06 13.05
N GLN A 155 36.42 39.03 12.92
CA GLN A 155 36.67 40.41 12.49
C GLN A 155 36.75 41.34 13.70
#